data_AF-A0AAW9DD30-F1
#
_entry.id   AF-A0AAW9DD30-F1
#
_cell.length_a   1.000
_cell.length_b   1.000
_cell.length_c   1.000
_cell.angle_alpha   90.00
_cell.angle_beta   90.00
_cell.angle_gamma   90.00
#
_symmetry.space_group_name_H-M   'P 1'
#
loop_
_entity.id
_entity.type
_entity.pdbx_description
1 polymer ?
#
loop_
_entity_poly.entity_id
_entity_poly.type
_entity_poly.pdbx_seq_one_letter_code
_entity_poly.pdbx_strand_id
1 'polypeptide(L)' 'MKVFMKIYLVLLIGLGMYAVGYIFGEWLASGQIDLSTLNILLPMVLGLPALLLIEKESNEN' A
#
# COMPACT_ATOMS: atom_id res chain seq x y z
N MET A 1 -7.12 12.85 -22.18
CA MET A 1 -7.57 13.08 -20.79
C MET A 1 -7.69 11.78 -19.98
N LYS A 2 -8.48 10.78 -20.41
CA LYS A 2 -8.63 9.49 -19.69
C LYS A 2 -7.31 8.71 -19.46
N VAL A 3 -6.42 8.66 -20.45
CA VAL A 3 -5.13 7.93 -20.34
C VAL A 3 -4.16 8.63 -19.38
N PHE A 4 -4.04 9.95 -19.47
CA PHE A 4 -3.24 10.75 -18.54
C PHE A 4 -3.70 10.60 -17.09
N MET A 5 -5.02 10.55 -16.86
CA MET A 5 -5.59 10.31 -15.53
C MET A 5 -5.23 8.93 -14.99
N LYS A 6 -5.24 7.88 -15.83
CA LYS A 6 -4.76 6.54 -15.43
C LYS A 6 -3.27 6.53 -15.09
N ILE A 7 -2.43 7.17 -15.91
CA ILE A 7 -0.97 7.24 -15.68
C ILE A 7 -0.67 7.98 -14.37
N TYR A 8 -1.36 9.09 -14.11
CA TYR A 8 -1.23 9.84 -12.87
C TYR A 8 -1.61 9.01 -11.65
N LEU A 9 -2.69 8.23 -11.74
CA LEU A 9 -3.16 7.38 -10.65
C LEU A 9 -2.16 6.24 -10.38
N VAL A 10 -1.59 5.63 -11.43
CA VAL A 10 -0.53 4.61 -11.30
C VAL A 10 0.73 5.20 -10.67
N LEU A 11 1.15 6.41 -11.09
CA LEU A 11 2.30 7.10 -10.49
C LEU A 11 2.08 7.42 -9.01
N LEU A 12 0.87 7.87 -8.65
CA LEU A 12 0.52 8.19 -7.26
C LEU A 12 0.55 6.93 -6.38
N ILE A 13 0.01 5.81 -6.86
CA ILE A 13 0.07 4.53 -6.16
C ILE A 13 1.52 4.05 -6.03
N GLY A 14 2.31 4.12 -7.10
CA GLY A 14 3.71 3.71 -7.08
C GLY A 14 4.53 4.53 -6.07
N LEU A 15 4.31 5.85 -6.03
CA LEU A 15 4.95 6.74 -5.07
C LEU A 15 4.53 6.43 -3.62
N GLY A 16 3.23 6.14 -3.41
CA GLY A 16 2.70 5.73 -2.12
C GLY A 16 3.33 4.41 -1.63
N MET A 17 3.41 3.39 -2.49
CA MET A 17 4.05 2.12 -2.16
C MET A 17 5.54 2.30 -1.84
N TYR A 18 6.25 3.14 -2.59
CA TYR A 18 7.65 3.44 -2.33
C TYR A 18 7.86 4.09 -0.96
N ALA A 19 7.04 5.09 -0.62
CA ALA A 19 7.11 5.77 0.68
C ALA A 19 6.81 4.83 1.85
N VAL A 20 5.78 3.97 1.71
CA VAL A 20 5.45 2.96 2.72
C VAL A 20 6.61 1.98 2.92
N GLY A 21 7.22 1.49 1.83
CA GLY A 21 8.38 0.61 1.90
C GLY A 21 9.60 1.25 2.57
N TYR A 22 9.86 2.54 2.27
CA TYR A 22 10.95 3.29 2.88
C TYR A 22 10.77 3.42 4.41
N ILE A 23 9.58 3.81 4.87
CA ILE A 23 9.28 3.99 6.30
C ILE A 23 9.44 2.68 7.05
N PHE A 24 8.87 1.59 6.53
CA PHE A 24 9.01 0.28 7.16
C PHE A 24 10.45 -0.23 7.16
N GLY A 25 11.22 0.05 6.10
CA GLY A 25 12.64 -0.25 6.03
C GLY A 25 13.46 0.50 7.08
N GLU A 26 13.20 1.79 7.27
CA GLU A 26 13.85 2.59 8.34
C GLU A 26 13.45 2.12 9.74
N TRP A 27 12.19 1.77 9.96
CA TRP A 27 11.72 1.25 11.25
C TRP A 27 12.36 -0.09 11.60
N LEU A 28 12.56 -0.96 10.60
CA LEU A 28 13.35 -2.18 10.79
C LEU A 28 14.82 -1.88 11.07
N ALA A 29 15.44 -0.99 10.29
CA ALA A 29 16.86 -0.68 10.41
C ALA A 29 17.21 0.02 11.74
N SER A 30 16.29 0.83 12.26
CA SER A 30 16.41 1.50 13.57
C SER A 30 16.01 0.61 14.74
N GLY A 31 15.48 -0.60 14.49
CA GLY A 31 14.98 -1.50 15.53
C GLY A 31 13.71 -0.98 16.23
N GLN A 32 13.01 0.01 15.65
CA GLN A 32 11.72 0.47 16.17
C GLN A 32 10.64 -0.60 16.05
N ILE A 33 10.75 -1.47 15.03
CA ILE A 33 9.90 -2.63 14.87
C ILE A 33 10.76 -3.86 14.54
N ASP A 34 10.28 -5.02 14.96
CA ASP A 34 10.85 -6.30 14.55
C ASP A 34 10.26 -6.80 13.24
N LEU A 35 10.95 -7.75 12.61
CA LEU A 35 10.50 -8.40 11.38
C LEU A 35 9.12 -9.08 11.54
N SER A 36 8.83 -9.61 12.73
CA SER A 36 7.52 -10.19 13.07
C SER A 36 6.40 -9.14 13.06
N THR A 37 6.66 -7.96 13.61
CA THR A 37 5.73 -6.84 13.62
C THR A 37 5.52 -6.30 12.21
N LEU A 38 6.58 -6.19 11.39
CA LEU A 38 6.44 -5.83 9.98
C LEU A 38 5.56 -6.82 9.21
N ASN A 39 5.75 -8.13 9.43
CA ASN A 39 4.98 -9.18 8.77
C ASN A 39 3.48 -9.12 9.08
N ILE A 40 3.07 -8.49 10.18
CA ILE A 40 1.66 -8.29 10.54
C ILE A 40 1.15 -6.95 10.01
N LEU A 41 1.95 -5.89 10.13
CA LEU A 41 1.55 -4.53 9.73
C LEU A 41 1.49 -4.36 8.22
N LEU A 42 2.43 -4.93 7.47
CA LEU A 42 2.50 -4.76 6.02
C LEU A 42 1.27 -5.32 5.30
N PRO A 43 0.78 -6.54 5.59
CA PRO A 43 -0.47 -7.04 5.04
C PRO A 43 -1.70 -6.27 5.53
N MET A 44 -1.66 -5.67 6.72
CA MET A 44 -2.80 -4.89 7.22
C MET A 44 -2.91 -3.56 6.47
N VAL A 45 -1.78 -2.89 6.22
CA VAL A 45 -1.70 -1.62 5.49
C VAL A 45 -1.96 -1.80 3.99
N LEU A 46 -1.52 -2.91 3.39
CA LEU A 46 -1.69 -3.15 1.95
C LEU A 46 -2.90 -4.04 1.61
N GLY A 47 -3.18 -5.03 2.45
CA GLY A 47 -4.24 -6.03 2.23
C GLY A 47 -5.63 -5.52 2.60
N LEU A 48 -5.79 -4.72 3.66
CA LEU A 48 -7.10 -4.17 4.01
C LEU A 48 -7.66 -3.23 2.93
N PRO A 49 -6.87 -2.29 2.36
CA PRO A 49 -7.34 -1.49 1.23
C PRO A 49 -7.63 -2.34 -0.01
N ALA A 50 -6.84 -3.38 -0.27
CA ALA A 50 -7.09 -4.28 -1.40
C ALA A 50 -8.42 -5.02 -1.25
N LEU A 51 -8.73 -5.51 -0.04
CA LEU A 51 -10.03 -6.14 0.25
C LEU A 51 -11.19 -5.16 0.10
N LEU A 52 -11.05 -3.93 0.60
CA LEU A 52 -12.08 -2.89 0.44
C LEU A 52 -12.32 -2.52 -1.03
N LEU A 53 -11.27 -2.52 -1.85
CA LEU A 53 -11.39 -2.29 -3.29
C LEU A 53 -12.13 -3.45 -3.98
N ILE A 54 -11.85 -4.70 -3.60
CA ILE A 54 -12.54 -5.89 -4.13
C ILE A 54 -14.02 -5.90 -3.72
N GLU A 55 -14.32 -5.61 -2.46
CA GLU A 55 -15.71 -5.55 -1.96
C GLU A 55 -16.50 -4.44 -2.66
N LYS A 56 -15.88 -3.26 -2.84
CA LYS A 56 -16.47 -2.15 -3.60
C LYS A 56 -16.77 -2.57 -5.05
N GLU A 57 -15.83 -3.21 -5.73
CA GLU A 57 -16.01 -3.69 -7.11
C GLU A 57 -17.09 -4.77 -7.20
N SER A 58 -17.21 -5.65 -6.19
CA SER A 58 -18.25 -6.67 -6.10
C SER A 58 -19.65 -6.11 -5.81
N ASN A 59 -19.78 -4.96 -5.13
CA ASN A 59 -21.06 -4.35 -4.81
C ASN A 59 -21.58 -3.43 -5.94
N GLU A 60 -20.68 -3.00 -6.84
CA GLU A 60 -21.03 -2.21 -8.02
C GLU A 60 -21.42 -3.08 -9.24
N ASN A 61 -21.34 -4.41 -9.13
CA ASN A 61 -21.51 -5.38 -10.21
C ASN A 61 -22.63 -6.39 -9.93
#